data_AF-A0A383A1D2-F1
#
_entry.id   AF-A0A383A1D2-F1
#
_cell.length_a   1.000
_cell.length_b   1.000
_cell.length_c   1.000
_cell.angle_alpha   90.00
_cell.angle_beta   90.00
_cell.angle_gamma   90.00
#
_symmetry.space_group_name_H-M   'P 1'
#
loop_
_entity.id
_entity.type
_entity.pdbx_description
1 polymer ?
#
loop_
_entity_poly.entity_id
_entity_poly.type
_entity_poly.pdbx_seq_one_letter_code
_entity_poly.pdbx_strand_id
1 'polypeptide(L)'
;MESLPRDDAVFAEEAARPPVRAPKYDNPPEGPLAKSLRTYLDIFIETAVTDPAPVRAPVPDDPFRRMVDVKGYGYFMNASQIAICPIPPNAWTIDGKSRMHQFAVVLLLEHGRVPETGNPARQWIAPAIQEAGDARIGGIAVCLSGHIQKLGFSASAHVMGAGSL
;
A
#
# COMPACT_ATOMS: atom_id res chain seq x y z
N MET A 1 12.62 -14.14 -2.76
CA MET A 1 11.81 -13.59 -3.88
C MET A 1 12.58 -13.63 -5.20
N GLU A 2 13.89 -13.42 -5.15
CA GLU A 2 14.86 -13.53 -6.26
C GLU A 2 14.93 -14.91 -6.92
N SER A 3 14.54 -15.98 -6.22
CA SER A 3 14.52 -17.35 -6.74
C SER A 3 13.24 -17.74 -7.46
N LEU A 4 12.20 -16.88 -7.45
CA LEU A 4 10.95 -17.16 -8.14
C LEU A 4 11.09 -16.89 -9.65
N PRO A 5 10.50 -17.72 -10.52
CA PRO A 5 10.45 -17.45 -11.96
C PRO A 5 9.81 -16.08 -12.25
N ARG A 6 10.35 -15.37 -13.25
CA ARG A 6 9.82 -14.08 -13.72
C ARG A 6 9.56 -14.16 -15.21
N ASP A 7 8.46 -13.54 -15.62
CA ASP A 7 8.08 -13.42 -17.02
C ASP A 7 7.66 -11.98 -17.30
N ASP A 8 8.49 -11.28 -18.07
CA ASP A 8 8.25 -9.88 -18.42
C ASP A 8 7.10 -9.74 -19.44
N ALA A 9 6.71 -10.81 -20.14
CA ALA A 9 5.58 -10.77 -21.07
C ALA A 9 4.25 -10.54 -20.34
N VAL A 10 4.13 -10.98 -19.08
CA VAL A 10 2.94 -10.75 -18.25
C VAL A 10 2.67 -9.26 -18.07
N PHE A 11 3.71 -8.42 -17.96
CA PHE A 11 3.51 -6.97 -17.85
C PHE A 11 2.85 -6.39 -19.11
N ALA A 12 3.28 -6.82 -20.30
CA ALA A 12 2.70 -6.35 -21.56
C ALA A 12 1.24 -6.78 -21.71
N GLU A 13 0.91 -8.00 -21.30
CA GLU A 13 -0.47 -8.49 -21.29
C GLU A 13 -1.34 -7.67 -20.33
N GLU A 14 -0.91 -7.49 -19.08
CA GLU A 14 -1.65 -6.74 -18.07
C GLU A 14 -1.82 -5.27 -18.47
N ALA A 15 -0.79 -4.64 -19.07
CA ALA A 15 -0.85 -3.26 -19.54
C ALA A 15 -1.80 -3.05 -20.75
N ALA A 16 -2.10 -4.11 -21.51
CA ALA A 16 -3.03 -4.05 -22.64
C ALA A 16 -4.51 -4.20 -22.23
N ARG A 17 -4.79 -4.58 -20.98
CA ARG A 17 -6.17 -4.73 -20.48
C ARG A 17 -6.88 -3.38 -20.37
N PRO A 18 -8.21 -3.33 -20.52
CA PRO A 18 -8.95 -2.09 -20.33
C PRO A 18 -8.84 -1.61 -18.86
N PRO A 19 -8.86 -0.28 -18.62
CA PRO A 19 -8.91 0.25 -17.26
C PRO A 19 -10.19 -0.19 -16.56
N VAL A 20 -10.12 -0.35 -15.24
CA VAL A 20 -11.26 -0.75 -14.40
C VAL A 20 -11.87 0.45 -13.68
N ARG A 21 -13.09 0.31 -13.17
CA ARG A 21 -13.64 1.28 -12.21
C ARG A 21 -12.98 1.10 -10.86
N ALA A 22 -12.91 2.18 -10.08
CA ALA A 22 -12.42 2.10 -8.72
C ALA A 22 -13.26 1.10 -7.91
N PRO A 23 -12.64 0.13 -7.24
CA PRO A 23 -13.37 -0.78 -6.37
C PRO A 23 -14.01 0.02 -5.23
N LYS A 24 -15.26 -0.33 -4.90
CA LYS A 24 -15.93 0.16 -3.70
C LYS A 24 -15.86 -0.91 -2.62
N TYR A 25 -15.55 -0.51 -1.40
CA TYR A 25 -15.43 -1.43 -0.28
C TYR A 25 -16.37 -1.01 0.85
N ASP A 26 -17.58 -1.57 0.80
CA ASP A 26 -18.70 -1.18 1.65
C ASP A 26 -18.93 -2.17 2.82
N ASN A 27 -18.03 -3.15 2.99
CA ASN A 27 -18.14 -4.11 4.08
C ASN A 27 -17.94 -3.40 5.42
N PRO A 28 -18.91 -3.47 6.35
CA PRO A 28 -18.78 -2.85 7.64
C PRO A 28 -17.78 -3.64 8.52
N PRO A 29 -16.96 -2.96 9.35
CA PRO A 29 -16.06 -3.64 10.26
C PRO A 29 -16.83 -4.46 11.31
N GLU A 30 -16.46 -5.74 11.46
CA GLU A 30 -17.12 -6.68 12.35
C GLU A 30 -16.46 -6.76 13.74
N GLY A 31 -17.19 -6.35 14.77
CA GLY A 31 -16.71 -6.37 16.16
C GLY A 31 -15.90 -5.13 16.57
N PRO A 32 -15.55 -5.02 17.86
CA PRO A 32 -14.92 -3.82 18.41
C PRO A 32 -13.51 -3.58 17.87
N LEU A 33 -12.71 -4.63 17.70
CA LEU A 33 -11.34 -4.52 17.20
C LEU A 33 -11.29 -4.03 15.75
N ALA A 34 -12.09 -4.62 14.86
CA ALA A 34 -12.19 -4.20 13.46
C ALA A 34 -12.58 -2.71 13.35
N LYS A 35 -13.54 -2.26 14.16
CA LYS A 35 -13.98 -0.86 14.20
C LYS A 35 -12.83 0.07 14.60
N SER A 36 -12.10 -0.25 15.66
CA SER A 36 -10.94 0.55 16.08
C SER A 36 -9.86 0.58 15.00
N LEU A 37 -9.54 -0.56 14.38
CA LEU A 37 -8.54 -0.66 13.32
C LEU A 37 -8.90 0.20 12.11
N ARG A 38 -10.19 0.22 11.71
CA ARG A 38 -10.69 1.10 10.66
C ARG A 38 -10.50 2.57 11.04
N THR A 39 -10.82 2.97 12.27
CA THR A 39 -10.57 4.34 12.75
C THR A 39 -9.09 4.72 12.70
N TYR A 40 -8.18 3.81 13.08
CA TYR A 40 -6.74 4.08 12.98
C TYR A 40 -6.28 4.22 11.53
N LEU A 41 -6.81 3.39 10.63
CA LEU A 41 -6.55 3.51 9.20
C LEU A 41 -7.00 4.89 8.68
N ASP A 42 -8.23 5.29 8.99
CA ASP A 42 -8.79 6.59 8.59
C ASP A 42 -7.89 7.74 9.06
N ILE A 43 -7.45 7.71 10.32
CA ILE A 43 -6.49 8.70 10.87
C ILE A 43 -5.18 8.73 10.06
N PHE A 44 -4.63 7.57 9.68
CA PHE A 44 -3.41 7.55 8.87
C PHE A 44 -3.62 8.19 7.50
N ILE A 45 -4.74 7.93 6.83
CA ILE A 45 -5.05 8.55 5.53
C ILE A 45 -5.28 10.05 5.68
N GLU A 46 -6.11 10.48 6.63
CA GLU A 46 -6.46 11.89 6.84
C GLU A 46 -5.23 12.75 7.17
N THR A 47 -4.25 12.17 7.85
CA THR A 47 -3.01 12.86 8.25
C THR A 47 -1.84 12.63 7.30
N ALA A 48 -2.06 11.95 6.18
CA ALA A 48 -1.01 11.70 5.19
C ALA A 48 -0.46 13.01 4.63
N VAL A 49 0.86 13.12 4.54
CA VAL A 49 1.52 14.24 3.85
C VAL A 49 1.11 14.21 2.38
N THR A 50 0.61 15.33 1.86
CA THR A 50 0.15 15.48 0.47
C THR A 50 1.10 16.26 -0.42
N ASP A 51 1.88 17.17 0.15
CA ASP A 51 2.76 18.06 -0.60
C ASP A 51 4.25 17.72 -0.38
N PRO A 52 5.03 17.60 -1.45
CA PRO A 52 6.45 17.32 -1.34
C PRO A 52 7.20 18.53 -0.78
N ALA A 53 8.29 18.27 -0.06
CA ALA A 53 9.19 19.32 0.41
C ALA A 53 9.68 20.18 -0.77
N PRO A 54 9.73 21.51 -0.62
CA PRO A 54 10.06 22.41 -1.73
C PRO A 54 11.51 22.25 -2.21
N VAL A 55 12.38 21.75 -1.34
CA VAL A 55 13.80 21.49 -1.64
C VAL A 55 14.02 19.99 -1.66
N ARG A 56 14.62 19.49 -2.75
CA ARG A 56 15.02 18.09 -2.84
C ARG A 56 16.16 17.79 -1.89
N ALA A 57 16.03 16.68 -1.15
CA ALA A 57 17.11 16.17 -0.33
C ALA A 57 18.28 15.66 -1.21
N PRO A 58 19.51 15.62 -0.69
CA PRO A 58 20.65 15.06 -1.40
C PRO A 58 20.56 13.52 -1.44
N VAL A 59 19.70 13.00 -2.33
CA VAL A 59 19.51 11.57 -2.56
C VAL A 59 20.46 11.07 -3.67
N PRO A 60 20.92 9.80 -3.64
CA PRO A 60 21.74 9.24 -4.70
C PRO A 60 21.06 9.35 -6.07
N ASP A 61 21.80 9.61 -7.16
CA ASP A 61 21.22 9.65 -8.51
C ASP A 61 20.92 8.27 -9.09
N ASP A 62 21.62 7.24 -8.62
CA ASP A 62 21.42 5.86 -9.06
C ASP A 62 20.01 5.33 -8.72
N PRO A 63 19.18 5.01 -9.71
CA PRO A 63 17.83 4.48 -9.48
C PRO A 63 17.86 3.10 -8.82
N PHE A 64 18.90 2.28 -9.05
CA PHE A 64 19.04 0.99 -8.38
C PHE A 64 19.24 1.20 -6.88
N ARG A 65 20.13 2.13 -6.49
CA ARG A 65 20.31 2.50 -5.09
C ARG A 65 19.01 3.00 -4.44
N ARG A 66 18.26 3.89 -5.11
CA ARG A 66 16.95 4.36 -4.61
C ARG A 66 15.97 3.20 -4.43
N MET A 67 15.92 2.26 -5.37
CA MET A 67 15.09 1.06 -5.28
C MET A 67 15.47 0.22 -4.04
N VAL A 68 16.77 0.03 -3.78
CA VAL A 68 17.24 -0.68 -2.59
C VAL A 68 16.81 0.03 -1.31
N ASP A 69 16.98 1.34 -1.22
CA ASP A 69 16.62 2.12 -0.04
C ASP A 69 15.09 2.09 0.21
N VAL A 70 14.27 2.23 -0.84
CA VAL A 70 12.80 2.13 -0.76
C VAL A 70 12.35 0.74 -0.32
N LYS A 71 12.93 -0.33 -0.88
CA LYS A 71 12.62 -1.70 -0.45
C LYS A 71 13.08 -1.96 0.99
N GLY A 72 14.26 -1.45 1.34
CA GLY A 72 14.80 -1.50 2.70
C GLY A 72 13.86 -0.85 3.71
N TYR A 73 13.30 0.32 3.38
CA TYR A 73 12.28 0.98 4.21
C TYR A 73 11.04 0.10 4.40
N GLY A 74 10.51 -0.50 3.33
CA GLY A 74 9.34 -1.36 3.40
C GLY A 74 9.56 -2.57 4.32
N TYR A 75 10.70 -3.26 4.19
CA TYR A 75 11.05 -4.38 5.06
C TYR A 75 11.33 -3.94 6.50
N PHE A 76 12.00 -2.80 6.72
CA PHE A 76 12.19 -2.22 8.05
C PHE A 76 10.85 -1.98 8.77
N MET A 77 9.83 -1.57 8.01
CA MET A 77 8.47 -1.34 8.52
C MET A 77 7.63 -2.62 8.64
N ASN A 78 8.22 -3.80 8.41
CA ASN A 78 7.59 -5.13 8.47
C ASN A 78 6.51 -5.38 7.39
N ALA A 79 6.70 -4.86 6.17
CA ALA A 79 5.98 -5.41 5.02
C ALA A 79 6.47 -6.85 4.75
N SER A 80 5.54 -7.77 4.48
CA SER A 80 5.89 -9.16 4.16
C SER A 80 6.56 -9.26 2.80
N GLN A 81 6.13 -8.45 1.83
CA GLN A 81 6.80 -8.30 0.54
C GLN A 81 6.70 -6.86 0.02
N ILE A 82 7.68 -6.47 -0.80
CA ILE A 82 7.68 -5.18 -1.50
C ILE A 82 8.19 -5.35 -2.94
N ALA A 83 7.49 -4.73 -3.88
CA ALA A 83 7.86 -4.66 -5.29
C ALA A 83 7.74 -3.23 -5.81
N ILE A 84 8.42 -2.95 -6.94
CA ILE A 84 8.35 -1.66 -7.62
C ILE A 84 8.18 -1.93 -9.11
N CYS A 85 7.24 -1.24 -9.75
CA CYS A 85 6.97 -1.36 -11.19
C CYS A 85 6.65 0.01 -11.81
N PRO A 86 6.81 0.18 -13.13
CA PRO A 86 6.21 1.31 -13.83
C PRO A 86 4.67 1.21 -13.79
N ILE A 87 4.00 2.36 -13.75
CA ILE A 87 2.53 2.43 -13.79
C ILE A 87 2.07 2.46 -15.26
N PRO A 88 1.40 1.40 -15.77
CA PRO A 88 0.83 1.45 -17.11
C PRO A 88 -0.41 2.36 -17.12
N PRO A 89 -0.78 2.95 -18.28
CA PRO A 89 -1.91 3.89 -18.36
C PRO A 89 -3.23 3.31 -17.85
N ASN A 90 -3.46 2.01 -18.02
CA ASN A 90 -4.68 1.31 -17.62
C ASN A 90 -4.76 1.00 -16.11
N ALA A 91 -3.70 1.22 -15.34
CA ALA A 91 -3.71 1.06 -13.89
C ALA A 91 -4.49 2.18 -13.18
N TRP A 92 -4.68 3.33 -13.84
CA TRP A 92 -5.55 4.39 -13.35
C TRP A 92 -7.01 4.04 -13.65
N THR A 93 -7.86 4.16 -12.64
CA THR A 93 -9.27 3.79 -12.78
C THR A 93 -10.03 4.81 -13.64
N ILE A 94 -11.11 4.35 -14.30
CA ILE A 94 -11.92 5.17 -15.23
C ILE A 94 -12.46 6.44 -14.54
N ASP A 95 -12.85 6.30 -13.29
CA ASP A 95 -13.42 7.33 -12.42
C ASP A 95 -12.42 7.92 -11.42
N GLY A 96 -11.16 7.48 -11.49
CA GLY A 96 -10.07 7.96 -10.63
C GLY A 96 -9.31 9.13 -11.25
N LYS A 97 -8.63 9.90 -10.39
CA LYS A 97 -7.75 10.98 -10.83
C LYS A 97 -6.34 10.44 -11.04
N SER A 98 -5.85 10.46 -12.28
CA SER A 98 -4.43 10.18 -12.55
C SER A 98 -3.56 11.25 -11.88
N ARG A 99 -2.57 10.80 -11.09
CA ARG A 99 -1.56 11.67 -10.45
C ARG A 99 -0.28 11.79 -11.28
N MET A 100 -0.26 11.23 -12.50
CA MET A 100 0.89 11.24 -13.41
C MET A 100 2.17 10.66 -12.77
N HIS A 101 2.03 9.78 -11.77
CA HIS A 101 3.15 9.06 -11.19
C HIS A 101 3.64 7.99 -12.16
N GLN A 102 4.95 7.82 -12.24
CA GLN A 102 5.59 6.89 -13.17
C GLN A 102 5.80 5.50 -12.56
N PHE A 103 5.91 5.41 -11.23
CA PHE A 103 6.25 4.19 -10.52
C PHE A 103 5.25 3.92 -9.40
N ALA A 104 4.88 2.65 -9.22
CA ALA A 104 4.15 2.16 -8.06
C ALA A 104 5.11 1.36 -7.17
N VAL A 105 5.02 1.60 -5.86
CA VAL A 105 5.61 0.72 -4.85
C VAL A 105 4.46 -0.13 -4.30
N VAL A 106 4.52 -1.44 -4.54
CA VAL A 106 3.49 -2.38 -4.13
C VAL A 106 3.94 -3.07 -2.85
N LEU A 107 3.09 -3.03 -1.83
CA LEU A 107 3.34 -3.60 -0.52
C LEU A 107 2.34 -4.74 -0.27
N LEU A 108 2.84 -5.87 0.25
CA LEU A 108 2.00 -6.98 0.69
C LEU A 108 2.26 -7.27 2.16
N LEU A 109 1.20 -7.64 2.86
CA LEU A 109 1.24 -8.05 4.25
C LEU A 109 0.54 -9.40 4.39
N GLU A 110 1.23 -10.35 5.02
CA GLU A 110 0.64 -11.60 5.44
C GLU A 110 -0.36 -11.34 6.57
N HIS A 111 -1.55 -11.91 6.44
CA HIS A 111 -2.54 -11.84 7.50
C HIS A 111 -2.04 -12.49 8.79
N GLY A 112 -2.36 -11.86 9.92
CA GLY A 112 -2.04 -12.40 11.23
C GLY A 112 -2.69 -13.77 11.45
N ARG A 113 -2.02 -14.60 12.27
CA ARG A 113 -2.54 -15.92 12.64
C ARG A 113 -3.85 -15.79 13.42
N VAL A 114 -4.78 -16.67 13.11
CA VAL A 114 -6.07 -16.76 13.80
C VAL A 114 -5.96 -17.76 14.95
N PRO A 115 -6.44 -17.45 16.16
CA PRO A 115 -6.53 -18.44 17.22
C PRO A 115 -7.35 -19.66 16.81
N GLU A 116 -6.97 -20.83 17.33
CA GLU A 116 -7.59 -22.12 17.08
C GLU A 116 -9.07 -22.18 17.50
N THR A 117 -9.82 -23.12 16.94
CA THR A 117 -11.21 -23.37 17.30
C THR A 117 -11.31 -23.74 18.79
N GLY A 118 -12.27 -23.13 19.49
CA GLY A 118 -12.45 -23.30 20.95
C GLY A 118 -11.69 -22.28 21.80
N ASN A 119 -10.74 -21.53 21.21
CA ASN A 119 -10.07 -20.44 21.91
C ASN A 119 -11.00 -19.20 22.02
N PRO A 120 -11.28 -18.68 23.22
CA PRO A 120 -12.16 -17.51 23.39
C PRO A 120 -11.68 -16.25 22.67
N ALA A 121 -10.38 -16.07 22.46
CA ALA A 121 -9.84 -14.91 21.75
C ALA A 121 -10.15 -14.93 20.25
N ARG A 122 -10.49 -16.11 19.68
CA ARG A 122 -10.82 -16.24 18.26
C ARG A 122 -11.96 -15.31 17.84
N GLN A 123 -12.97 -15.14 18.70
CA GLN A 123 -14.12 -14.28 18.42
C GLN A 123 -13.76 -12.79 18.33
N TRP A 124 -12.60 -12.38 18.88
CA TRP A 124 -12.11 -11.01 18.78
C TRP A 124 -11.22 -10.80 17.56
N ILE A 125 -10.41 -11.81 17.20
CA ILE A 125 -9.39 -11.69 16.16
C ILE A 125 -9.92 -12.09 14.78
N ALA A 126 -10.62 -13.23 14.67
CA ALA A 126 -11.07 -13.76 13.39
C ALA A 126 -11.88 -12.76 12.53
N PRO A 127 -12.84 -11.99 13.08
CA PRO A 127 -13.60 -11.03 12.28
C PRO A 127 -12.81 -9.76 11.90
N ALA A 128 -11.64 -9.51 12.50
CA ALA A 128 -10.87 -8.28 12.33
C ALA A 128 -9.58 -8.45 11.50
N ILE A 129 -9.35 -9.63 10.91
CA ILE A 129 -8.09 -9.94 10.20
C ILE A 129 -7.86 -9.00 9.02
N GLN A 130 -8.92 -8.70 8.27
CA GLN A 130 -8.82 -7.85 7.09
C GLN A 130 -8.49 -6.41 7.50
N GLU A 131 -9.22 -5.85 8.47
CA GLU A 131 -8.98 -4.50 8.99
C GLU A 131 -7.60 -4.39 9.65
N ALA A 132 -7.11 -5.45 10.29
CA ALA A 132 -5.77 -5.48 10.85
C ALA A 132 -4.70 -5.43 9.75
N GLY A 133 -4.92 -6.18 8.66
CA GLY A 133 -4.09 -6.14 7.48
C GLY A 133 -4.06 -4.75 6.84
N ASP A 134 -5.24 -4.19 6.56
CA ASP A 134 -5.41 -2.89 5.93
C ASP A 134 -4.82 -1.76 6.78
N ALA A 135 -5.13 -1.72 8.09
CA ALA A 135 -4.59 -0.71 9.00
C ALA A 135 -3.06 -0.75 9.05
N ARG A 136 -2.47 -1.95 9.08
CA ARG A 136 -1.01 -2.09 9.13
C ARG A 136 -0.37 -1.69 7.80
N ILE A 137 -0.82 -2.24 6.68
CA ILE A 137 -0.20 -1.95 5.38
C ILE A 137 -0.46 -0.51 4.92
N GLY A 138 -1.64 0.04 5.24
CA GLY A 138 -1.98 1.44 5.02
C GLY A 138 -1.08 2.39 5.81
N GLY A 139 -0.82 2.09 7.09
CA GLY A 139 0.14 2.84 7.89
C GLY A 139 1.55 2.83 7.29
N ILE A 140 2.01 1.68 6.79
CA ILE A 140 3.31 1.59 6.09
C ILE A 140 3.32 2.45 4.82
N ALA A 141 2.27 2.36 4.00
CA ALA A 141 2.14 3.11 2.76
C ALA A 141 2.14 4.62 3.02
N VAL A 142 1.42 5.10 4.04
CA VAL A 142 1.39 6.51 4.45
C VAL A 142 2.75 6.98 4.94
N CYS A 143 3.43 6.19 5.77
CA CYS A 143 4.76 6.56 6.26
C CYS A 143 5.80 6.59 5.11
N LEU A 144 5.77 5.61 4.20
CA LEU A 144 6.68 5.57 3.06
C LEU A 144 6.42 6.72 2.08
N SER A 145 5.15 6.98 1.73
CA SER A 145 4.82 8.12 0.86
C SER A 145 5.24 9.44 1.50
N GLY A 146 4.96 9.62 2.80
CA GLY A 146 5.40 10.80 3.56
C GLY A 146 6.92 10.94 3.65
N HIS A 147 7.66 9.83 3.69
CA HIS A 147 9.13 9.87 3.61
C HIS A 147 9.60 10.37 2.25
N ILE A 148 9.04 9.84 1.15
CA ILE A 148 9.36 10.27 -0.22
C ILE A 148 8.99 11.76 -0.43
N GLN A 149 7.85 12.20 0.10
CA GLN A 149 7.42 13.60 0.10
C GLN A 149 8.45 14.49 0.81
N LYS A 150 8.94 14.09 1.99
CA LYS A 150 9.98 14.82 2.75
C LYS A 150 11.33 14.89 2.02
N LEU A 151 11.61 13.95 1.11
CA LEU A 151 12.79 14.00 0.23
C LEU A 151 12.59 14.93 -0.98
N GLY A 152 11.39 15.49 -1.16
CA GLY A 152 11.05 16.43 -2.25
C GLY A 152 10.51 15.77 -3.51
N PHE A 153 9.93 14.57 -3.40
CA PHE A 153 9.33 13.84 -4.52
C PHE A 153 7.84 13.59 -4.26
N SER A 154 7.00 13.81 -5.28
CA SER A 154 5.56 13.53 -5.17
C SER A 154 5.33 12.02 -5.00
N ALA A 155 4.57 11.66 -3.97
CA ALA A 155 4.16 10.29 -3.71
C ALA A 155 2.76 10.28 -3.09
N SER A 156 2.06 9.16 -3.22
CA SER A 156 0.71 9.00 -2.64
C SER A 156 0.53 7.57 -2.18
N ALA A 157 -0.06 7.41 -1.00
CA ALA A 157 -0.42 6.09 -0.49
C ALA A 157 -1.78 5.69 -1.07
N HIS A 158 -1.96 4.40 -1.34
CA HIS A 158 -3.26 3.82 -1.72
C HIS A 158 -3.48 2.57 -0.88
N VAL A 159 -4.67 2.39 -0.31
CA VAL A 159 -5.04 1.23 0.50
C VAL A 159 -6.55 1.00 0.40
N MET A 160 -6.96 -0.26 0.35
CA MET A 160 -8.33 -0.70 0.04
C MET A 160 -9.41 -0.09 0.95
N GLY A 161 -9.11 0.07 2.25
CA GLY A 161 -10.07 0.54 3.24
C GLY A 161 -10.35 2.05 3.22
N ALA A 162 -9.52 2.85 2.56
CA ALA A 162 -9.74 4.28 2.39
C ALA A 162 -10.19 4.54 0.96
N GLY A 163 -11.51 4.64 0.78
CA GLY A 163 -12.15 5.05 -0.47
C GLY A 163 -11.87 6.50 -0.85
N SER A 164 -10.59 6.89 -0.91
CA SER A 164 -10.00 7.95 -1.75
C SER A 164 -8.59 8.26 -1.23
N LEU A 165 -7.57 7.84 -1.97
CA LEU A 165 -6.39 8.66 -2.27
C LEU A 165 -6.15 8.54 -3.76
#